data_AF-A0A7X2STF1-F1
#
_entry.id   AF-A0A7X2STF1-F1
#
_cell.length_a   1.000
_cell.length_b   1.000
_cell.length_c   1.000
_cell.angle_alpha   90.00
_cell.angle_beta   90.00
_cell.angle_gamma   90.00
#
_symmetry.space_group_name_H-M   'P 1'
#
loop_
_entity.id
_entity.type
_entity.pdbx_description
1 polymer ?
#
loop_
_entity_poly.entity_id
_entity_poly.type
_entity_poly.pdbx_seq_one_letter_code
_entity_poly.pdbx_strand_id
1 'polypeptide(L)'
;KDTLPQEYSSAGEMDYRVPATVVRQKDGSNGLMLKYKTYKVEEGKPELTGLPAAYVESESEANTLIVTLEDEKSGVLFDLLYTIYRDYPIIT
;
A
#
# COMPACT_ATOMS: atom_id res chain seq x y z
N LYS A 1 -17.62 -0.97 -6.92
CA LYS A 1 -16.54 -0.84 -5.92
C LYS A 1 -17.10 -0.65 -4.53
N ASP A 2 -18.05 0.28 -4.38
CA ASP A 2 -18.69 0.65 -3.11
C ASP A 2 -19.03 -0.48 -2.11
N THR A 3 -19.49 -1.64 -2.58
CA THR A 3 -19.88 -2.76 -1.68
C THR A 3 -18.80 -3.81 -1.45
N LEU A 4 -17.69 -3.78 -2.20
CA LEU A 4 -16.64 -4.79 -2.10
C LEU A 4 -15.76 -4.50 -0.86
N PRO A 5 -15.35 -5.52 -0.09
CA PRO A 5 -14.24 -5.38 0.85
C PRO A 5 -12.96 -5.08 0.06
N GLN A 6 -12.27 -3.99 0.42
CA GLN A 6 -11.06 -3.55 -0.26
C GLN A 6 -9.96 -3.33 0.78
N GLU A 7 -8.74 -3.72 0.41
CA GLU A 7 -7.53 -3.48 1.21
C GLU A 7 -7.14 -2.00 1.27
N TYR A 8 -7.44 -1.26 0.19
CA TYR A 8 -7.14 0.16 0.09
C TYR A 8 -8.16 0.86 -0.81
N SER A 9 -8.45 2.13 -0.53
CA SER A 9 -9.46 2.93 -1.26
C SER A 9 -9.02 4.37 -1.47
N SER A 10 -9.53 4.99 -2.53
CA SER A 10 -9.20 6.35 -2.95
C SER A 10 -10.42 7.21 -3.30
N ALA A 11 -10.28 8.53 -3.21
CA ALA A 11 -11.33 9.42 -3.67
C ALA A 11 -11.55 9.32 -5.20
N GLY A 12 -12.82 9.39 -5.62
CA GLY A 12 -13.19 9.46 -7.03
C GLY A 12 -13.21 8.12 -7.78
N GLU A 13 -13.19 6.98 -7.07
CA GLU A 13 -13.21 5.64 -7.68
C GLU A 13 -14.58 4.93 -7.65
N MET A 14 -15.67 5.66 -7.41
CA MET A 14 -17.03 5.10 -7.24
C MET A 14 -17.17 4.23 -5.98
N ASP A 15 -16.45 4.62 -4.93
CA ASP A 15 -16.63 4.22 -3.53
C ASP A 15 -17.05 5.47 -2.75
N TYR A 16 -18.18 5.41 -2.03
CA TYR A 16 -18.77 6.53 -1.30
C TYR A 16 -18.44 6.50 0.20
N ARG A 17 -17.68 5.51 0.67
CA ARG A 17 -17.17 5.45 2.05
C ARG A 17 -16.01 6.42 2.25
N VAL A 18 -15.52 6.56 3.49
CA VAL A 18 -14.32 7.36 3.78
C VAL A 18 -13.11 6.70 3.11
N PRO A 19 -12.38 7.41 2.21
CA PRO A 19 -11.26 6.81 1.48
C PRO A 19 -10.00 6.76 2.35
N ALA A 20 -9.13 5.78 2.08
CA ALA A 20 -7.81 5.71 2.71
C ALA A 20 -6.85 6.80 2.20
N THR A 21 -7.00 7.23 0.94
CA THR A 21 -6.17 8.29 0.35
C THR A 21 -6.95 9.30 -0.49
N VAL A 22 -6.45 10.53 -0.54
CA VAL A 22 -6.95 11.60 -1.41
C VAL A 22 -5.76 12.32 -2.05
N VAL A 23 -5.67 12.25 -3.37
CA VAL A 23 -4.64 12.94 -4.16
C VAL A 23 -5.27 14.09 -4.91
N ARG A 24 -4.67 15.29 -4.83
CA ARG A 24 -5.11 16.44 -5.63
C ARG A 24 -4.30 16.49 -6.93
N GLN A 25 -5.00 16.38 -8.05
CA GLN A 25 -4.41 16.41 -9.39
C GLN A 25 -4.17 17.85 -9.87
N LYS A 26 -3.35 18.01 -10.91
CA LYS A 26 -3.04 19.31 -11.53
C LYS A 26 -4.27 20.01 -12.11
N ASP A 27 -5.25 19.24 -12.60
CA ASP A 27 -6.52 19.74 -13.13
C ASP A 27 -7.52 20.14 -12.02
N GLY A 28 -7.11 20.05 -10.75
CA GLY A 28 -7.93 20.36 -9.59
C GLY A 28 -8.85 19.22 -9.15
N SER A 29 -8.97 18.14 -9.94
CA SER A 29 -9.73 16.96 -9.54
C SER A 29 -9.04 16.20 -8.40
N ASN A 30 -9.81 15.36 -7.71
CA ASN A 30 -9.29 14.42 -6.72
C ASN A 30 -9.49 12.95 -7.15
N GLY A 31 -9.73 12.73 -8.44
CA GLY A 31 -9.94 11.40 -8.99
C GLY A 31 -8.64 10.62 -9.01
N LEU A 32 -8.65 9.46 -8.35
CA LEU A 32 -7.55 8.52 -8.35
C LEU A 32 -8.13 7.11 -8.51
N MET A 33 -7.71 6.39 -9.54
CA MET A 33 -8.16 5.02 -9.81
C MET A 33 -6.97 4.06 -9.75
N LEU A 34 -6.69 3.56 -8.55
CA LEU A 34 -5.63 2.59 -8.34
C LEU A 34 -6.03 1.21 -8.89
N LYS A 35 -5.14 0.63 -9.69
CA LYS A 35 -5.22 -0.73 -10.22
C LYS A 35 -3.96 -1.50 -9.83
N TYR A 36 -4.11 -2.79 -9.61
CA TYR A 36 -2.96 -3.66 -9.39
C TYR A 36 -2.00 -3.60 -10.59
N LYS A 37 -0.72 -3.36 -10.30
CA LYS A 37 0.37 -3.36 -11.29
C LYS A 37 1.24 -4.61 -11.16
N THR A 38 1.79 -4.85 -9.97
CA THR A 38 2.71 -5.96 -9.71
C THR A 38 2.84 -6.23 -8.21
N TYR A 39 3.56 -7.29 -7.83
CA TYR A 39 4.04 -7.50 -6.47
C TYR A 39 5.51 -7.96 -6.47
N LYS A 40 6.15 -7.86 -5.31
CA LYS A 40 7.41 -8.53 -4.99
C LYS A 40 7.40 -8.98 -3.53
N VAL A 41 8.24 -9.97 -3.22
CA VAL A 41 8.46 -10.46 -1.85
C VAL A 41 9.93 -10.29 -1.52
N GLU A 42 10.20 -9.71 -0.37
CA GLU A 42 11.55 -9.49 0.16
C GLU A 42 11.69 -10.21 1.50
N GLU A 43 12.91 -10.68 1.81
CA GLU A 43 13.24 -11.13 3.17
C GLU A 43 13.32 -9.91 4.11
N GLY A 44 13.02 -10.15 5.37
CA GLY A 44 12.96 -9.16 6.43
C GLY A 44 11.94 -8.06 6.21
N LYS A 45 12.30 -6.85 6.64
CA LYS A 45 11.46 -5.66 6.65
C LYS A 45 12.27 -4.44 6.16
N PRO A 46 11.85 -3.79 5.06
CA PRO A 46 12.50 -2.57 4.59
C PRO A 46 12.48 -1.46 5.64
N GLU A 47 13.61 -0.75 5.78
CA GLU A 47 13.70 0.43 6.64
C GLU A 47 12.82 1.57 6.12
N LEU A 48 12.18 2.30 7.04
CA LEU A 48 11.44 3.52 6.73
C LEU A 48 12.34 4.73 7.00
N THR A 49 13.01 5.22 5.96
CA THR A 49 13.97 6.33 6.06
C THR A 49 13.37 7.54 6.78
N GLY A 50 13.98 7.91 7.92
CA GLY A 50 13.57 9.08 8.71
C GLY A 50 12.39 8.84 9.65
N LEU A 51 11.91 7.61 9.79
CA LEU A 51 10.81 7.24 10.68
C LEU A 51 11.23 6.09 11.62
N PRO A 52 10.77 6.06 12.88
CA PRO A 52 10.88 4.87 13.71
C PRO A 52 9.97 3.77 13.15
N ALA A 53 10.49 2.54 13.07
CA ALA A 53 9.76 1.38 12.60
C ALA A 53 10.16 0.13 13.40
N ALA A 54 9.27 -0.87 13.44
CA ALA A 54 9.66 -2.22 13.83
C ALA A 54 10.72 -2.73 12.84
N TYR A 55 11.63 -3.58 13.31
CA TYR A 55 12.74 -4.13 12.54
C TYR A 55 12.88 -5.63 12.84
N VAL A 56 13.79 -6.29 12.12
CA VAL A 56 14.23 -7.66 12.38
C VAL A 56 15.72 -7.67 12.68
N GLU A 57 16.19 -8.58 13.52
CA GLU A 57 17.63 -8.74 13.77
C GLU A 57 18.29 -9.57 12.64
N SER A 58 17.52 -10.50 12.07
CA SER A 58 17.87 -11.28 10.88
C SER A 58 16.77 -11.18 9.82
N GLU A 59 17.14 -11.02 8.54
CA GLU A 59 16.22 -11.04 7.39
C GLU A 59 15.33 -12.30 7.35
N SER A 60 15.77 -13.41 7.95
CA SER A 60 14.97 -14.64 7.98
C SER A 60 13.77 -14.59 8.94
N GLU A 61 13.72 -13.63 9.86
CA GLU A 61 12.67 -13.52 10.89
C GLU A 61 11.32 -13.07 10.31
N ALA A 62 11.34 -12.40 9.16
CA ALA A 62 10.14 -11.88 8.52
C ALA A 62 10.22 -11.94 7.00
N ASN A 63 9.08 -11.78 6.36
CA ASN A 63 9.01 -11.49 4.93
C ASN A 63 8.08 -10.31 4.71
N THR A 64 8.42 -9.47 3.73
CA THR A 64 7.60 -8.34 3.34
C THR A 64 7.06 -8.53 1.93
N LEU A 65 5.74 -8.55 1.79
CA LEU A 65 5.03 -8.46 0.52
C LEU A 65 4.84 -6.98 0.18
N ILE A 66 5.29 -6.58 -1.00
CA ILE A 66 5.07 -5.23 -1.54
C ILE A 66 4.17 -5.34 -2.75
N VAL A 67 2.93 -4.84 -2.64
CA VAL A 67 1.97 -4.79 -3.74
C VAL A 67 1.96 -3.37 -4.31
N THR A 68 2.32 -3.24 -5.58
CA THR A 68 2.32 -1.95 -6.27
C THR A 68 1.01 -1.76 -7.01
N LEU A 69 0.33 -0.67 -6.69
CA LEU A 69 -0.83 -0.16 -7.40
C LEU A 69 -0.45 1.06 -8.24
N GLU A 70 -1.15 1.26 -9.35
CA GLU A 70 -0.91 2.37 -10.26
C GLU A 70 -2.23 3.05 -10.64
N ASP A 71 -2.22 4.37 -10.69
CA ASP A 71 -3.20 5.12 -11.46
C ASP A 71 -2.61 5.49 -12.83
N GLU A 72 -3.03 4.75 -13.87
CA GLU A 72 -2.50 4.87 -15.23
C GLU A 72 -2.63 6.30 -15.80
N LYS A 73 -3.62 7.09 -15.34
CA LYS A 73 -3.84 8.45 -15.83
C LYS A 73 -2.84 9.45 -15.24
N SER A 74 -2.60 9.39 -13.93
CA SER A 74 -1.67 10.31 -13.25
C SER A 74 -0.23 9.80 -13.22
N GLY A 75 -0.02 8.50 -13.45
CA GLY A 75 1.29 7.83 -13.34
C GLY A 75 1.75 7.63 -11.90
N VAL A 76 0.89 7.89 -10.91
CA VAL A 76 1.23 7.72 -9.49
C VAL A 76 1.24 6.23 -9.13
N LEU A 77 2.27 5.83 -8.39
CA LEU A 77 2.43 4.48 -7.86
C LEU A 77 2.23 4.48 -6.34
N PHE A 78 1.57 3.45 -5.85
CA PHE A 78 1.35 3.19 -4.42
C PHE A 78 1.89 1.81 -4.09
N ASP A 79 2.88 1.75 -3.20
CA ASP A 79 3.38 0.49 -2.66
C ASP A 79 2.68 0.21 -1.31
N LEU A 80 1.91 -0.86 -1.25
CA LEU A 80 1.34 -1.39 -0.02
C LEU A 80 2.29 -2.45 0.54
N LEU A 81 2.90 -2.17 1.69
CA LEU A 81 3.86 -3.04 2.35
C LEU A 81 3.14 -3.84 3.45
N TYR A 82 3.33 -5.16 3.43
CA TYR A 82 2.80 -6.08 4.43
C TYR A 82 3.94 -6.98 4.91
N THR A 83 4.41 -6.76 6.13
CA THR A 83 5.42 -7.62 6.76
C THR A 83 4.76 -8.62 7.69
N ILE A 84 5.06 -9.90 7.53
CA ILE A 84 4.68 -10.96 8.46
C ILE A 84 5.92 -11.49 9.19
N TYR A 85 5.82 -11.63 10.50
CA TYR A 85 6.88 -12.15 11.35
C TYR A 85 6.68 -13.64 11.60
N ARG A 86 7.72 -14.45 11.39
CA ARG A 86 7.64 -15.93 11.41
C ARG A 86 7.10 -16.48 12.73
N ASP A 87 7.61 -15.95 13.84
CA ASP A 87 7.36 -16.50 15.18
C ASP A 87 6.35 -15.68 15.99
N TYR A 88 5.72 -14.66 15.37
CA TYR A 88 4.79 -13.74 16.04
C TYR A 88 3.50 -13.56 15.25
N PRO A 89 2.32 -13.47 15.91
CA PRO A 89 1.04 -13.24 15.24
C PRO A 89 0.87 -11.75 14.89
N ILE A 90 1.79 -11.19 14.12
CA ILE A 90 1.89 -9.75 13.81
C ILE A 90 1.97 -9.55 12.30
N ILE A 91 1.14 -8.62 11.80
CA ILE A 91 1.28 -8.02 10.47
C ILE A 91 1.50 -6.52 10.67
N THR A 92 2.44 -5.95 9.93
CA THR A 92 2.69 -4.49 9.90
C THR A 92 2.69 -3.95 8.49
#